data_AF-A0AAQ3XQZ7-F1
#
_entry.id   AF-A0AAQ3XQZ7-F1
#
_cell.length_a   1.000
_cell.length_b   1.000
_cell.length_c   1.000
_cell.angle_alpha   90.00
_cell.angle_beta   90.00
_cell.angle_gamma   90.00
#
_symmetry.space_group_name_H-M   'P 1'
#
loop_
_entity.id
_entity.type
_entity.pdbx_description
1 polymer ?
#
loop_
_entity_poly.entity_id
_entity_poly.type
_entity_poly.pdbx_seq_one_letter_code
_entity_poly.pdbx_strand_id
1 'polypeptide(L)'
;MLHGKTQSSADMITRTSWPLIARRDGFAVAYPDGLNHAWADSRPNARRAADPPPEGTDDVAFIAQLIAKLVGDGTADPKRIYVTGISNGGAMAMTLACERADLFAAAASVVMNLTDESAGACRPVRPVPVLLMNGTVDPLIPYQGGRGTSYFAVDGFWSTERPLQFWRRTNGCENKDAATTDLPDRNPSDQSNCHTDRLSLSAGT
;
A
#
# COMPACT_ATOMS: atom_id res chain seq x y z
N MET A 1 -9.32 -0.34 -3.03
CA MET A 1 -8.57 0.93 -2.97
C MET A 1 -8.83 1.55 -1.61
N LEU A 2 -7.81 1.72 -0.78
CA LEU A 2 -7.93 2.24 0.59
C LEU A 2 -7.51 3.71 0.63
N HIS A 3 -8.37 4.56 1.21
CA HIS A 3 -8.14 5.99 1.30
C HIS A 3 -7.04 6.35 2.30
N GLY A 4 -6.44 7.53 2.16
CA GLY A 4 -5.50 8.08 3.13
C GLY A 4 -6.19 8.62 4.37
N LYS A 5 -5.40 9.05 5.37
CA LYS A 5 -5.93 9.69 6.56
C LYS A 5 -6.70 10.96 6.17
N THR A 6 -7.83 11.22 6.85
CA THR A 6 -8.80 12.32 6.60
C THR A 6 -9.52 12.29 5.24
N GLN A 7 -9.26 11.28 4.41
CA GLN A 7 -9.98 11.06 3.16
C GLN A 7 -11.11 10.04 3.33
N SER A 8 -11.89 9.88 2.27
CA SER A 8 -13.02 8.95 2.19
C SER A 8 -12.97 8.07 0.94
N SER A 9 -13.87 7.09 0.86
CA SER A 9 -14.18 6.34 -0.35
C SER A 9 -14.50 7.25 -1.53
N ALA A 10 -15.29 8.31 -1.31
CA ALA A 10 -15.66 9.30 -2.33
C ALA A 10 -14.44 10.06 -2.88
N ASP A 11 -13.46 10.38 -2.02
CA ASP A 11 -12.19 10.97 -2.49
C ASP A 11 -11.43 10.01 -3.40
N MET A 12 -11.40 8.71 -3.07
CA MET A 12 -10.72 7.73 -3.92
C MET A 12 -11.43 7.55 -5.27
N ILE A 13 -12.76 7.61 -5.28
CA ILE A 13 -13.53 7.54 -6.53
C ILE A 13 -13.27 8.76 -7.42
N THR A 14 -13.20 9.96 -6.84
CA THR A 14 -13.15 11.22 -7.60
C THR A 14 -11.74 11.69 -7.94
N ARG A 15 -10.73 11.35 -7.13
CA ARG A 15 -9.34 11.82 -7.29
C ARG A 15 -8.42 10.80 -7.94
N THR A 16 -8.93 9.62 -8.28
CA THR A 16 -8.15 8.58 -8.96
C THR A 16 -8.80 8.17 -10.27
N SER A 17 -8.02 7.54 -11.14
CA SER A 17 -8.53 6.98 -12.39
C SER A 17 -9.17 5.59 -12.23
N TRP A 18 -9.29 5.06 -11.01
CA TRP A 18 -9.77 3.70 -10.79
C TRP A 18 -11.14 3.42 -11.43
N PRO A 19 -12.17 4.29 -11.36
CA PRO A 19 -13.45 4.03 -12.04
C PRO A 19 -13.35 3.97 -13.57
N LEU A 20 -12.39 4.69 -14.16
CA LEU A 20 -12.15 4.68 -15.61
C LEU A 20 -11.42 3.39 -16.02
N ILE A 21 -10.34 3.06 -15.32
CA ILE A 21 -9.50 1.88 -15.62
C ILE A 21 -10.27 0.58 -15.35
N ALA A 22 -11.03 0.51 -14.26
CA ALA A 22 -11.88 -0.63 -13.91
C ALA A 22 -12.89 -0.97 -15.01
N ARG A 23 -13.56 0.06 -15.56
CA ARG A 23 -14.50 -0.11 -16.68
C ARG A 23 -13.81 -0.52 -17.98
N ARG A 24 -12.65 0.06 -18.27
CA ARG A 24 -11.87 -0.25 -19.48
C ARG A 24 -11.36 -1.70 -19.47
N ASP A 25 -10.84 -2.15 -18.33
CA ASP A 25 -10.11 -3.42 -18.22
C ASP A 25 -10.96 -4.55 -17.62
N GLY A 26 -12.19 -4.28 -17.20
CA GLY A 26 -13.16 -5.29 -16.78
C GLY A 26 -12.90 -5.87 -15.39
N PHE A 27 -12.67 -5.03 -14.38
CA PHE A 27 -12.57 -5.46 -12.99
C PHE A 27 -13.40 -4.57 -12.05
N ALA A 28 -13.75 -5.09 -10.88
CA ALA A 28 -14.45 -4.33 -9.84
C ALA A 28 -13.45 -3.65 -8.89
N VAL A 29 -13.83 -2.49 -8.34
CA VAL A 29 -13.06 -1.81 -7.29
C VAL A 29 -13.97 -1.54 -6.11
N ALA A 30 -13.59 -2.07 -4.95
CA ALA A 30 -14.19 -1.71 -3.67
C ALA A 30 -13.48 -0.48 -3.08
N TYR A 31 -14.26 0.46 -2.57
CA TYR A 31 -13.83 1.67 -1.87
C TYR A 31 -14.49 1.72 -0.49
N PRO A 32 -14.01 0.92 0.48
CA PRO A 32 -14.53 0.99 1.84
C PRO A 32 -14.06 2.27 2.56
N ASP A 33 -14.84 2.72 3.54
CA ASP A 33 -14.48 3.78 4.48
C ASP A 33 -14.00 3.16 5.80
N GLY A 34 -12.87 3.66 6.31
CA GLY A 34 -12.38 3.37 7.65
C GLY A 34 -12.98 4.32 8.69
N LEU A 35 -13.10 3.85 9.94
CA LEU A 35 -13.58 4.69 11.04
C LEU A 35 -12.65 5.88 11.28
N ASN A 36 -13.22 7.05 11.61
CA ASN A 36 -12.48 8.31 11.79
C ASN A 36 -11.59 8.68 10.58
N HIS A 37 -12.03 8.29 9.37
CA HIS A 37 -11.29 8.49 8.13
C HIS A 37 -9.85 7.98 8.22
N ALA A 38 -9.67 6.83 8.88
CA ALA A 38 -8.38 6.21 9.11
C ALA A 38 -8.50 4.68 9.15
N TRP A 39 -7.35 4.02 9.03
CA TRP A 39 -7.20 2.57 9.11
C TRP A 39 -6.37 2.17 10.32
N ALA A 40 -6.79 1.09 10.98
CA ALA A 40 -6.09 0.42 12.07
C ALA A 40 -4.98 -0.48 11.53
N ASP A 41 -3.94 0.14 10.96
CA ASP A 41 -2.76 -0.55 10.41
C ASP A 41 -1.75 -0.98 11.49
N SER A 42 -0.69 -1.70 11.12
CA SER A 42 0.28 -2.27 12.06
C SER A 42 1.24 -1.25 12.69
N ARG A 43 1.13 0.05 12.38
CA ARG A 43 1.92 1.10 13.05
C ARG A 43 1.32 1.42 14.42
N PRO A 44 2.14 1.64 15.46
CA PRO A 44 1.64 2.02 16.78
C PRO A 44 1.01 3.42 16.76
N ASN A 45 0.13 3.71 17.72
CA ASN A 45 -0.59 4.99 17.78
C ASN A 45 0.33 6.22 17.77
N ALA A 46 1.52 6.14 18.38
CA ALA A 46 2.53 7.22 18.36
C ALA A 46 3.09 7.53 16.96
N ARG A 47 2.86 6.64 15.99
CA ARG A 47 3.29 6.73 14.58
C ARG A 47 2.10 6.99 13.64
N ARG A 48 0.92 7.27 14.19
CA ARG A 48 -0.29 7.64 13.45
C ARG A 48 -0.53 9.14 13.56
N ALA A 49 -1.08 9.73 12.51
CA ALA A 49 -1.61 11.09 12.57
C ALA A 49 -2.85 11.15 13.48
N ALA A 50 -3.23 12.37 13.90
CA ALA A 50 -4.27 12.60 14.91
C ALA A 50 -5.62 11.89 14.62
N ASP A 51 -6.39 11.61 15.67
CA ASP A 51 -7.71 10.96 15.60
C ASP A 51 -7.70 9.53 15.01
N PRO A 52 -6.95 8.56 15.60
CA PRO A 52 -6.94 7.20 15.09
C PRO A 52 -8.34 6.55 15.16
N PRO A 53 -8.55 5.41 14.46
CA PRO A 53 -9.76 4.61 14.68
C PRO A 53 -9.91 4.25 16.16
N PRO A 54 -11.15 4.03 16.66
CA PRO A 54 -11.38 3.62 18.04
C PRO A 54 -10.55 2.39 18.44
N GLU A 55 -10.16 2.31 19.71
CA GLU A 55 -9.44 1.15 20.24
C GLU A 55 -10.25 -0.15 20.01
N GLY A 56 -9.56 -1.21 19.59
CA GLY A 56 -10.20 -2.48 19.22
C GLY A 56 -10.77 -2.54 17.80
N THR A 57 -10.63 -1.47 16.99
CA THR A 57 -10.96 -1.53 15.55
C THR A 57 -10.09 -2.57 14.85
N ASP A 58 -10.71 -3.52 14.16
CA ASP A 58 -10.05 -4.57 13.40
C ASP A 58 -10.38 -4.43 11.90
N ASP A 59 -9.60 -3.59 11.23
CA ASP A 59 -9.76 -3.36 9.78
C ASP A 59 -9.26 -4.54 8.94
N VAL A 60 -8.42 -5.42 9.49
CA VAL A 60 -8.00 -6.66 8.82
C VAL A 60 -9.18 -7.61 8.69
N ALA A 61 -9.92 -7.83 9.78
CA ALA A 61 -11.12 -8.65 9.79
C ALA A 61 -12.23 -8.04 8.94
N PHE A 62 -12.44 -6.73 9.01
CA PHE A 62 -13.42 -6.02 8.19
C PHE A 62 -13.17 -6.23 6.69
N ILE A 63 -11.93 -5.99 6.23
CA ILE A 63 -11.58 -6.12 4.81
C ILE A 63 -11.65 -7.58 4.36
N ALA A 64 -11.22 -8.53 5.21
CA ALA A 64 -11.36 -9.95 4.92
C ALA A 64 -12.83 -10.38 4.76
N GLN A 65 -13.73 -9.88 5.61
CA GLN A 65 -15.17 -10.15 5.52
C GLN A 65 -15.78 -9.50 4.27
N LEU A 66 -15.37 -8.28 3.92
CA LEU A 66 -15.79 -7.62 2.68
C LEU A 66 -15.38 -8.44 1.44
N ILE A 67 -14.15 -8.94 1.39
CA ILE A 67 -13.67 -9.82 0.31
C ILE A 67 -14.51 -11.10 0.27
N ALA A 68 -14.71 -11.76 1.41
CA ALA A 68 -15.50 -12.99 1.48
C ALA A 68 -16.94 -12.77 0.98
N LYS A 69 -17.56 -11.65 1.34
CA LYS A 69 -18.87 -11.26 0.83
C LYS A 69 -18.87 -11.06 -0.69
N LEU A 70 -17.93 -10.28 -1.23
CA LEU A 70 -17.85 -10.02 -2.67
C LEU A 70 -17.58 -11.28 -3.49
N VAL A 71 -16.80 -12.22 -2.95
CA VAL A 71 -16.59 -13.53 -3.56
C VAL A 71 -17.87 -14.39 -3.49
N GLY A 72 -18.52 -14.44 -2.33
CA GLY A 72 -19.77 -15.20 -2.14
C GLY A 72 -20.92 -14.71 -3.00
N ASP A 73 -20.98 -13.40 -3.25
CA ASP A 73 -21.94 -12.75 -4.14
C ASP A 73 -21.58 -12.93 -5.64
N GLY A 74 -20.47 -13.61 -5.96
CA GLY A 74 -19.99 -13.82 -7.33
C GLY A 74 -19.43 -12.57 -8.01
N THR A 75 -19.18 -11.50 -7.26
CA THR A 75 -18.64 -10.22 -7.76
C THR A 75 -17.12 -10.25 -7.96
N ALA A 76 -16.40 -11.07 -7.19
CA ALA A 76 -14.95 -11.15 -7.23
C ALA A 76 -14.43 -12.59 -7.39
N ASP A 77 -13.35 -12.77 -8.15
CA ASP A 77 -12.61 -14.03 -8.23
C ASP A 77 -11.63 -14.12 -7.05
N PRO A 78 -11.73 -15.13 -6.16
CA PRO A 78 -10.87 -15.26 -4.98
C PRO A 78 -9.39 -15.41 -5.32
N LYS A 79 -9.03 -15.75 -6.57
CA LYS A 79 -7.64 -15.84 -7.02
C LYS A 79 -7.08 -14.52 -7.57
N ARG A 80 -7.92 -13.49 -7.75
CA ARG A 80 -7.58 -12.21 -8.38
C ARG A 80 -7.98 -11.02 -7.50
N ILE A 81 -7.71 -11.12 -6.20
CA ILE A 81 -7.92 -10.03 -5.26
C ILE A 81 -6.63 -9.23 -5.11
N TYR A 82 -6.73 -7.92 -5.26
CA TYR A 82 -5.60 -7.00 -5.15
C TYR A 82 -5.93 -5.92 -4.11
N VAL A 83 -4.93 -5.48 -3.35
CA VAL A 83 -5.09 -4.37 -2.42
C VAL A 83 -4.11 -3.25 -2.72
N THR A 84 -4.60 -2.02 -2.66
CA THR A 84 -3.76 -0.84 -2.74
C THR A 84 -4.39 0.30 -1.99
N GLY A 85 -3.57 1.23 -1.52
CA GLY A 85 -4.02 2.46 -0.89
C GLY A 85 -2.93 3.52 -0.87
N ILE A 86 -3.35 4.72 -0.49
CA ILE A 86 -2.49 5.90 -0.40
C ILE A 86 -2.24 6.29 1.06
N SER A 87 -1.02 6.69 1.41
CA SER A 87 -0.64 7.12 2.76
C SER A 87 -1.07 6.10 3.84
N ASN A 88 -1.94 6.45 4.79
CA ASN A 88 -2.48 5.50 5.79
C ASN A 88 -3.19 4.28 5.16
N GLY A 89 -3.86 4.43 4.02
CA GLY A 89 -4.38 3.30 3.25
C GLY A 89 -3.27 2.45 2.63
N GLY A 90 -2.11 3.05 2.31
CA GLY A 90 -0.91 2.34 1.89
C GLY A 90 -0.29 1.53 3.03
N ALA A 91 -0.27 2.08 4.25
CA ALA A 91 0.13 1.35 5.45
C ALA A 91 -0.79 0.14 5.69
N MET A 92 -2.11 0.35 5.60
CA MET A 92 -3.08 -0.74 5.74
C MET A 92 -2.94 -1.81 4.65
N ALA A 93 -2.66 -1.42 3.41
CA ALA A 93 -2.38 -2.37 2.33
C ALA A 93 -1.15 -3.25 2.65
N MET A 94 -0.11 -2.70 3.27
CA MET A 94 1.05 -3.48 3.72
C MET A 94 0.72 -4.36 4.92
N THR A 95 -0.06 -3.89 5.89
CA THR A 95 -0.58 -4.72 7.00
C THR A 95 -1.35 -5.94 6.47
N LEU A 96 -2.24 -5.74 5.49
CA LEU A 96 -2.98 -6.82 4.85
C LEU A 96 -2.09 -7.80 4.08
N ALA A 97 -1.08 -7.29 3.36
CA ALA A 97 -0.11 -8.15 2.69
C ALA A 97 0.69 -9.00 3.68
N CYS A 98 0.97 -8.47 4.87
CA CYS A 98 1.69 -9.17 5.93
C CYS A 98 0.82 -10.20 6.67
N GLU A 99 -0.41 -9.86 7.02
CA GLU A 99 -1.24 -10.70 7.88
C GLU A 99 -2.13 -11.65 7.08
N ARG A 100 -2.56 -11.24 5.87
CA ARG A 100 -3.53 -11.96 5.03
C ARG A 100 -3.02 -12.20 3.62
N ALA A 101 -1.74 -12.56 3.50
CA ALA A 101 -1.11 -12.95 2.23
C ALA A 101 -1.88 -14.05 1.49
N ASP A 102 -2.64 -14.89 2.19
CA ASP A 102 -3.53 -15.90 1.63
C ASP A 102 -4.59 -15.30 0.69
N LEU A 103 -5.07 -14.08 0.96
CA LEU A 103 -6.16 -13.44 0.22
C LEU A 103 -5.70 -12.70 -1.05
N PHE A 104 -4.48 -12.15 -1.08
CA PHE A 104 -4.11 -11.13 -2.07
C PHE A 104 -3.14 -11.62 -3.14
N ALA A 105 -3.54 -11.57 -4.41
CA ALA A 105 -2.67 -11.85 -5.55
C ALA A 105 -1.49 -10.87 -5.65
N ALA A 106 -1.68 -9.60 -5.29
CA ALA A 106 -0.62 -8.61 -5.09
C ALA A 106 -1.10 -7.45 -4.21
N ALA A 107 -0.14 -6.69 -3.66
CA ALA A 107 -0.41 -5.49 -2.88
C ALA A 107 0.40 -4.28 -3.39
N ALA A 108 -0.11 -3.06 -3.21
CA ALA A 108 0.61 -1.85 -3.56
C ALA A 108 0.44 -0.72 -2.53
N SER A 109 1.55 -0.09 -2.14
CA SER A 109 1.58 1.08 -1.26
C SER A 109 1.92 2.33 -2.06
N VAL A 110 1.13 3.39 -1.91
CA VAL A 110 1.40 4.71 -2.49
C VAL A 110 1.69 5.70 -1.37
N VAL A 111 2.84 6.39 -1.45
CA VAL A 111 3.37 7.40 -0.51
C VAL A 111 3.33 6.97 0.95
N MET A 112 3.80 5.75 1.21
CA MET A 112 3.95 5.23 2.56
C MET A 112 5.12 4.26 2.65
N ASN A 113 6.00 4.49 3.62
CA ASN A 113 7.13 3.62 3.98
C ASN A 113 6.82 2.82 5.24
N LEU A 114 7.50 1.68 5.40
CA LEU A 114 7.40 0.87 6.63
C LEU A 114 8.12 1.55 7.79
N THR A 115 7.73 1.16 9.00
CA THR A 115 8.43 1.44 10.26
C THR A 115 9.00 0.13 10.84
N ASP A 116 9.90 0.22 11.83
CA ASP A 116 10.44 -0.97 12.49
C ASP A 116 9.34 -1.84 13.11
N GLU A 117 8.30 -1.22 13.69
CA GLU A 117 7.18 -1.93 14.31
C GLU A 117 6.35 -2.67 13.25
N SER A 118 5.97 -2.00 12.16
CA SER A 118 5.18 -2.62 11.09
C SER A 118 5.92 -3.76 10.40
N ALA A 119 7.24 -3.63 10.19
CA ALA A 119 8.06 -4.67 9.60
C ALA A 119 8.33 -5.82 10.57
N GLY A 120 8.51 -5.54 11.87
CA GLY A 120 8.70 -6.55 12.91
C GLY A 120 7.47 -7.44 13.13
N ALA A 121 6.27 -6.89 12.94
CA ALA A 121 5.01 -7.64 13.00
C ALA A 121 4.71 -8.44 11.73
N CYS A 122 5.40 -8.17 10.62
CA CYS A 122 5.04 -8.70 9.31
C CYS A 122 5.49 -10.16 9.11
N ARG A 123 4.53 -11.10 9.03
CA ARG A 123 4.80 -12.53 8.79
C ARG A 123 3.83 -13.14 7.75
N PRO A 124 4.00 -12.84 6.46
CA PRO A 124 3.11 -13.36 5.43
C PRO A 124 3.26 -14.89 5.30
N VAL A 125 2.12 -15.57 5.14
CA VAL A 125 2.08 -17.04 4.98
C VAL A 125 2.63 -17.54 3.64
N ARG A 126 2.84 -16.62 2.68
CA ARG A 126 3.48 -16.88 1.38
C ARG A 126 4.07 -15.58 0.80
N PRO A 127 4.97 -15.66 -0.20
CA PRO A 127 5.36 -14.50 -0.99
C PRO A 127 4.15 -13.80 -1.64
N VAL A 128 4.12 -12.48 -1.61
CA VAL A 128 3.09 -11.63 -2.25
C VAL A 128 3.81 -10.58 -3.09
N PRO A 129 3.56 -10.49 -4.41
CA PRO A 129 4.07 -9.38 -5.21
C PRO A 129 3.67 -8.04 -4.61
N VAL A 130 4.65 -7.15 -4.39
CA VAL A 130 4.45 -5.82 -3.80
C VAL A 130 4.98 -4.74 -4.74
N LEU A 131 4.17 -3.69 -4.92
CA LEU A 131 4.58 -2.42 -5.52
C LEU A 131 4.68 -1.34 -4.43
N LEU A 132 5.76 -0.58 -4.43
CA LEU A 132 5.93 0.61 -3.60
C LEU A 132 6.11 1.81 -4.52
N MET A 133 5.38 2.89 -4.27
CA MET A 133 5.45 4.12 -5.05
C MET A 133 5.56 5.30 -4.10
N ASN A 134 6.69 6.01 -4.11
CA ASN A 134 6.98 7.08 -3.16
C ASN A 134 7.53 8.31 -3.88
N GLY A 135 7.13 9.50 -3.43
CA GLY A 135 7.66 10.76 -3.94
C GLY A 135 9.01 11.09 -3.30
N THR A 136 9.98 11.52 -4.11
CA THR A 136 11.34 11.89 -3.63
C THR A 136 11.35 13.15 -2.76
N VAL A 137 10.33 14.00 -2.90
CA VAL A 137 10.16 15.28 -2.18
C VAL A 137 8.96 15.28 -1.22
N ASP A 138 8.48 14.09 -0.81
CA ASP A 138 7.35 13.99 0.11
C ASP A 138 7.69 14.60 1.50
N PRO A 139 7.00 15.67 1.94
CA PRO A 139 7.31 16.34 3.20
C PRO A 139 6.69 15.66 4.43
N LEU A 140 5.82 14.67 4.25
CA LEU A 140 5.16 13.93 5.32
C LEU A 140 5.86 12.60 5.58
N ILE A 141 6.12 11.83 4.52
CA ILE A 141 6.74 10.50 4.56
C ILE A 141 8.02 10.54 3.71
N PRO A 142 9.17 10.94 4.29
CA PRO A 142 10.38 11.18 3.51
C PRO A 142 10.87 9.94 2.76
N TYR A 143 11.26 10.14 1.51
CA TYR A 143 11.91 9.11 0.70
C TYR A 143 13.18 8.56 1.37
N GLN A 144 13.92 9.43 2.05
CA GLN A 144 15.14 9.08 2.79
C GLN A 144 14.87 8.56 4.21
N GLY A 145 13.61 8.44 4.62
CA GLY A 145 13.21 8.00 5.96
C GLY A 145 13.39 9.07 7.04
N GLY A 146 13.18 8.67 8.29
CA GLY A 146 13.17 9.55 9.46
C GLY A 146 11.87 10.34 9.59
N ARG A 147 12.00 11.60 10.03
CA ARG A 147 10.89 12.53 10.27
C ARG A 147 10.69 13.46 9.07
N GLY A 148 9.43 13.60 8.64
CA GLY A 148 9.05 14.59 7.63
C GLY A 148 9.25 16.04 8.07
N THR A 149 9.31 16.95 7.09
CA THR A 149 9.49 18.39 7.30
C THR A 149 8.17 19.14 7.52
N SER A 150 7.05 18.50 7.20
CA SER A 150 5.71 19.05 7.46
C SER A 150 5.40 19.12 8.96
N TYR A 151 4.60 20.12 9.36
CA TYR A 151 4.11 20.27 10.73
C TYR A 151 3.39 19.01 11.24
N PHE A 152 2.64 18.33 10.36
CA PHE A 152 1.89 17.11 10.67
C PHE A 152 2.71 15.83 10.54
N ALA A 153 4.01 15.93 10.24
CA ALA A 153 4.84 14.76 10.08
C ALA A 153 5.06 14.02 11.41
N VAL A 154 5.11 12.70 11.32
CA VAL A 154 5.53 11.80 12.39
C VAL A 154 6.89 11.20 12.04
N ASP A 155 7.64 10.76 13.04
CA ASP A 155 8.98 10.19 12.86
C ASP A 155 8.92 8.65 12.79
N GLY A 156 10.02 8.01 12.40
CA GLY A 156 10.23 6.56 12.48
C GLY A 156 9.99 5.81 11.17
N PHE A 157 9.86 6.50 10.04
CA PHE A 157 9.75 5.86 8.74
C PHE A 157 11.11 5.39 8.25
N TRP A 158 11.15 4.22 7.62
CA TRP A 158 12.30 3.79 6.86
C TRP A 158 12.46 4.60 5.57
N SER A 159 13.69 4.66 5.04
CA SER A 159 13.93 5.12 3.67
C SER A 159 13.30 4.15 2.68
N THR A 160 12.84 4.61 1.52
CA THR A 160 12.12 3.79 0.51
C THR A 160 12.92 2.55 0.06
N GLU A 161 14.25 2.62 0.06
CA GLU A 161 15.12 1.48 -0.23
C GLU A 161 14.94 0.32 0.77
N ARG A 162 14.71 0.63 2.05
CA ARG A 162 14.69 -0.41 3.10
C ARG A 162 13.42 -1.29 3.05
N PRO A 163 12.19 -0.78 2.85
CA PRO A 163 11.01 -1.58 2.53
C PRO A 163 11.16 -2.39 1.24
N LEU A 164 11.81 -1.85 0.20
CA LEU A 164 12.10 -2.59 -1.03
C LEU A 164 12.95 -3.84 -0.71
N GLN A 165 14.05 -3.66 0.02
CA GLN A 165 14.91 -4.76 0.44
C GLN A 165 14.22 -5.73 1.41
N PHE A 166 13.32 -5.23 2.27
CA PHE A 166 12.50 -6.07 3.13
C PHE A 166 11.61 -6.99 2.29
N TRP A 167 10.77 -6.45 1.40
CA TRP A 167 9.87 -7.25 0.57
C TRP A 167 10.62 -8.16 -0.39
N ARG A 168 11.77 -7.72 -0.91
CA ARG A 168 12.66 -8.57 -1.69
C ARG A 168 13.06 -9.83 -0.92
N ARG A 169 13.51 -9.69 0.33
CA ARG A 169 13.89 -10.82 1.19
C ARG A 169 12.67 -11.67 1.56
N THR A 170 11.59 -11.03 2.00
CA THR A 170 10.34 -11.69 2.41
C THR A 170 9.74 -12.52 1.27
N ASN A 171 9.88 -12.07 0.03
CA ASN A 171 9.38 -12.78 -1.14
C ASN A 171 10.37 -13.78 -1.74
N GLY A 172 11.62 -13.85 -1.27
CA GLY A 172 12.64 -14.72 -1.85
C GLY A 172 13.16 -14.26 -3.22
N CYS A 173 13.16 -12.96 -3.50
CA CYS A 173 13.71 -12.43 -4.76
C CYS A 173 15.25 -12.46 -4.76
N GLU A 174 15.81 -13.49 -5.38
CA GLU A 174 17.26 -13.80 -5.39
C GLU A 174 18.06 -12.94 -6.39
N ASN A 175 17.44 -12.46 -7.47
CA ASN A 175 18.11 -11.62 -8.47
C ASN A 175 18.62 -10.33 -7.83
N LYS A 176 19.92 -10.06 -8.00
CA LYS A 176 20.59 -8.87 -7.44
C LYS A 176 20.34 -7.62 -8.26
N ASP A 177 20.05 -7.78 -9.54
CA ASP A 177 19.88 -6.65 -10.45
C ASP A 177 18.40 -6.27 -10.49
N ALA A 178 18.09 -5.03 -10.10
CA ALA A 178 16.82 -4.42 -10.42
C ALA A 178 16.87 -3.97 -11.89
N ALA A 179 15.83 -4.30 -12.65
CA ALA A 179 15.63 -3.65 -13.94
C ALA A 179 15.04 -2.26 -13.68
N THR A 180 15.86 -1.22 -13.78
CA THR A 180 15.43 0.18 -13.72
C THR A 180 14.92 0.62 -15.09
N THR A 181 13.79 1.31 -15.13
CA THR A 181 13.22 1.86 -16.36
C THR A 181 12.63 3.23 -16.07
N ASP A 182 13.13 4.24 -16.78
CA ASP A 182 12.51 5.57 -16.78
C ASP A 182 11.18 5.50 -17.54
N LEU A 183 10.12 6.00 -16.91
CA LEU A 183 8.81 6.09 -17.53
C LEU A 183 8.71 7.40 -18.33
N PRO A 184 7.95 7.42 -19.45
CA PRO A 184 7.71 8.64 -20.18
C PRO A 184 7.06 9.72 -19.30
N ASP A 185 7.62 10.92 -19.32
CA ASP A 185 7.00 12.09 -18.71
C ASP A 185 5.76 12.50 -19.51
N ARG A 186 4.59 12.24 -18.93
CA ARG A 186 3.29 12.52 -19.54
C ARG A 186 2.80 13.93 -19.26
N ASN A 187 3.41 14.63 -18.31
CA ASN A 187 3.03 15.97 -17.92
C ASN A 187 4.24 16.78 -17.45
N PRO A 188 5.05 17.31 -18.38
CA PRO A 188 6.26 18.06 -18.04
C PRO A 188 6.03 19.33 -17.20
N SER A 189 4.78 19.76 -17.05
CA SER A 189 4.42 20.93 -16.26
C SER A 189 4.30 20.67 -14.76
N ASP A 190 4.20 19.40 -14.32
CA ASP A 190 4.11 19.05 -12.89
C ASP A 190 5.47 18.89 -12.20
N GLN A 191 6.56 19.09 -12.95
CA GLN A 191 7.95 19.02 -12.46
C GLN A 191 8.30 17.66 -11.82
N SER A 192 7.59 16.59 -12.19
CA SER A 192 7.85 15.24 -11.73
C SER A 192 8.33 14.34 -12.87
N ASN A 193 9.19 13.38 -12.54
CA ASN A 193 9.51 12.25 -13.40
C ASN A 193 9.33 10.96 -12.60
N CYS A 194 9.25 9.84 -13.29
CA CYS A 194 9.02 8.55 -12.65
C CYS A 194 9.93 7.49 -13.27
N HIS A 195 10.53 6.66 -12.43
CA HIS A 195 11.20 5.44 -12.83
C HIS A 195 10.62 4.27 -12.06
N THR A 196 10.83 3.06 -12.57
CA THR A 196 10.44 1.82 -11.91
C THR A 196 11.64 0.91 -11.74
N ASP A 197 11.82 0.38 -10.55
CA ASP A 197 12.77 -0.69 -10.26
C ASP A 197 12.02 -2.01 -10.10
N ARG A 198 12.26 -2.95 -11.00
CA ARG A 198 11.62 -4.28 -10.94
C ARG A 198 12.59 -5.33 -10.41
N LEU A 199 12.24 -5.90 -9.27
CA LEU A 199 12.89 -7.07 -8.68
C LEU A 199 12.02 -8.31 -8.89
N SER A 200 12.60 -9.38 -9.43
CA SER A 200 11.89 -10.63 -9.67
C SER A 200 12.47 -11.78 -8.87
N LEU A 201 11.67 -12.83 -8.68
CA LEU A 201 12.20 -14.16 -8.40
C LEU A 201 13.18 -14.55 -9.52
N SER A 202 14.17 -15.37 -9.19
CA SER A 202 14.91 -16.11 -10.21
C SER A 202 13.87 -16.85 -11.08
N ALA A 203 14.00 -16.77 -12.41
CA ALA A 203 13.17 -17.59 -13.28
C ALA A 203 13.45 -19.04 -12.88
N GLY A 204 12.43 -19.70 -12.31
CA GLY A 204 12.62 -20.93 -11.55
C GLY A 204 13.30 -22.04 -12.34
N THR A 205 13.97 -22.92 -11.60
CA THR A 205 14.06 -24.34 -11.96
C THR A 205 12.78 -25.04 -11.56
#